data_AF-A0A0P7BQF9-F1
#
_entry.id   AF-A0A0P7BQF9-F1
#
_cell.length_a   1.000
_cell.length_b   1.000
_cell.length_c   1.000
_cell.angle_alpha   90.00
_cell.angle_beta   90.00
_cell.angle_gamma   90.00
#
_symmetry.space_group_name_H-M   'P 1'
#
loop_
_entity.id
_entity.type
_entity.pdbx_description
1 polymer ?
#
loop_
_entity_poly.entity_id
_entity_poly.type
_entity_poly.pdbx_seq_one_letter_code
_entity_poly.pdbx_strand_id
1 'polypeptide(L)'
;MGKLIVVFFDGLLPEARYSVHLKTKAIQQDSLKISCGSENIHRDYISDTLGQLNNDPEVVGISILLPLPPDLNLNQVASLIGHRKDVEGLNPDSKHNVFAASLCYYLKEVGLALMSPEFICHRADDVLSSAFARTMKSRGYSVTFISGSMADQESTIGRDDDRLEDVQLGLEEEHQAMIQSAKEQVKTWRAHTGDETAGKVTLFTDDEGYSKCESAPSGLCIDMRDLRRGKSPSKNPRFLDGLPIYVMAVKLAVHRADGNVRDRFAT
;
A
#
# COMPACT_ATOMS: atom_id res chain seq x y z
N MET A 1 11.19 13.23 -21.32
CA MET A 1 10.48 13.19 -20.02
C MET A 1 10.00 11.75 -19.86
N GLY A 2 10.27 11.09 -18.74
CA GLY A 2 9.83 9.70 -18.53
C GLY A 2 8.34 9.62 -18.20
N LYS A 3 7.71 8.47 -18.46
CA LYS A 3 6.31 8.15 -18.18
C LYS A 3 6.20 7.10 -17.07
N LEU A 4 5.48 7.39 -16.00
CA LEU A 4 5.01 6.39 -15.04
C LEU A 4 3.62 5.89 -15.46
N ILE A 5 3.55 4.62 -15.83
CA ILE A 5 2.32 3.98 -16.27
C ILE A 5 1.60 3.35 -15.09
N VAL A 6 0.35 3.73 -14.88
CA VAL A 6 -0.55 3.11 -13.90
C VAL A 6 -1.48 2.15 -14.64
N VAL A 7 -1.27 0.85 -14.45
CA VAL A 7 -2.12 -0.21 -14.99
C VAL A 7 -3.26 -0.47 -14.01
N PHE A 8 -4.48 -0.38 -14.50
CA PHE A 8 -5.69 -0.76 -13.77
C PHE A 8 -6.67 -1.43 -14.72
N PHE A 9 -7.60 -2.20 -14.16
CA PHE A 9 -8.57 -2.96 -14.91
C PHE A 9 -9.94 -2.30 -14.76
N ASP A 10 -10.55 -1.89 -15.88
CA ASP A 10 -11.87 -1.26 -15.86
C ASP A 10 -12.96 -2.24 -15.40
N GLY A 11 -13.99 -1.74 -14.72
CA GLY A 11 -15.03 -2.55 -14.08
C GLY A 11 -14.65 -3.10 -12.70
N LEU A 12 -13.40 -2.94 -12.25
CA LEU A 12 -12.98 -3.30 -10.90
C LEU A 12 -12.99 -2.06 -10.00
N LEU A 13 -13.95 -2.06 -9.06
CA LEU A 13 -14.05 -1.27 -7.83
C LEU A 13 -13.85 0.26 -7.94
N PRO A 14 -14.87 1.10 -7.62
CA PRO A 14 -14.72 2.55 -7.49
C PRO A 14 -13.51 3.01 -6.65
N GLU A 15 -13.09 2.22 -5.67
CA GLU A 15 -11.95 2.44 -4.78
C GLU A 15 -10.60 2.48 -5.50
N ALA A 16 -10.46 1.72 -6.59
CA ALA A 16 -9.29 1.78 -7.46
C ALA A 16 -9.19 3.16 -8.13
N ARG A 17 -10.31 3.85 -8.38
CA ARG A 17 -10.31 5.19 -9.01
C ARG A 17 -9.71 6.26 -8.10
N TYR A 18 -9.87 6.18 -6.78
CA TYR A 18 -9.19 7.09 -5.85
C TYR A 18 -7.68 6.87 -5.88
N SER A 19 -7.26 5.61 -5.90
CA SER A 19 -5.85 5.22 -6.05
C SER A 19 -5.26 5.67 -7.39
N VAL A 20 -6.00 5.51 -8.49
CA VAL A 20 -5.66 6.07 -9.80
C VAL A 20 -5.52 7.58 -9.66
N HIS A 21 -6.55 8.28 -9.16
CA HIS A 21 -6.58 9.73 -9.06
C HIS A 21 -5.40 10.27 -8.26
N LEU A 22 -5.10 9.71 -7.09
CA LEU A 22 -3.96 10.14 -6.28
C LEU A 22 -2.64 9.93 -7.00
N LYS A 23 -2.45 8.77 -7.64
CA LYS A 23 -1.24 8.48 -8.40
C LYS A 23 -1.15 9.43 -9.60
N THR A 24 -2.13 9.47 -10.49
CA THR A 24 -2.11 10.30 -11.70
C THR A 24 -1.96 11.79 -11.40
N LYS A 25 -2.62 12.29 -10.36
CA LYS A 25 -2.50 13.67 -9.92
C LYS A 25 -1.14 14.00 -9.30
N ALA A 26 -0.56 13.08 -8.52
CA ALA A 26 0.77 13.26 -7.95
C ALA A 26 1.86 13.27 -9.03
N ILE A 27 1.62 12.63 -10.17
CA ILE A 27 2.65 12.38 -11.19
C ILE A 27 2.63 13.44 -12.31
N GLN A 28 1.53 14.16 -12.59
CA GLN A 28 1.43 15.02 -13.79
C GLN A 28 1.89 14.32 -15.10
N GLN A 29 1.74 13.00 -15.20
CA GLN A 29 2.18 12.18 -16.35
C GLN A 29 1.07 11.26 -16.86
N ASP A 30 1.32 10.68 -18.02
CA ASP A 30 0.41 9.80 -18.75
C ASP A 30 0.04 8.53 -17.96
N SER A 31 -1.25 8.37 -17.67
CA SER A 31 -1.79 7.11 -17.17
C SER A 31 -2.32 6.25 -18.31
N LEU A 32 -1.81 5.03 -18.47
CA LEU A 32 -2.39 4.08 -19.41
C LEU A 32 -3.58 3.38 -18.77
N LYS A 33 -4.79 3.82 -19.12
CA LYS A 33 -5.99 3.04 -18.84
C LYS A 33 -5.95 1.77 -19.69
N ILE A 34 -5.81 0.61 -19.06
CA ILE A 34 -6.12 -0.66 -19.71
C ILE A 34 -7.61 -0.90 -19.45
N SER A 35 -8.44 -0.50 -20.42
CA SER A 35 -9.88 -0.75 -20.32
C SER A 35 -10.16 -2.23 -20.61
N CYS A 36 -10.69 -2.90 -19.61
CA CYS A 36 -10.91 -4.33 -19.62
C CYS A 36 -12.39 -4.58 -19.87
N GLY A 37 -12.75 -4.89 -21.12
CA GLY A 37 -14.06 -5.44 -21.43
C GLY A 37 -14.20 -6.78 -20.71
N SER A 38 -15.32 -6.98 -20.01
CA SER A 38 -15.52 -7.93 -18.91
C SER A 38 -15.44 -9.43 -19.24
N GLU A 39 -14.96 -9.88 -20.40
CA GLU A 39 -15.13 -11.31 -20.76
C GLU A 39 -13.93 -12.08 -21.33
N ASN A 40 -12.80 -11.48 -21.71
CA ASN A 40 -11.67 -12.30 -22.22
C ASN A 40 -10.31 -11.59 -22.14
N ILE A 41 -9.87 -11.22 -20.94
CA ILE A 41 -8.44 -10.88 -20.78
C ILE A 41 -7.67 -12.18 -20.63
N HIS A 42 -7.15 -12.65 -21.77
CA HIS A 42 -6.15 -13.68 -21.76
C HIS A 42 -4.88 -13.16 -21.10
N ARG A 43 -4.31 -13.98 -20.22
CA ARG A 43 -2.99 -13.81 -19.59
C ARG A 43 -1.93 -13.30 -20.57
N ASP A 44 -2.01 -13.73 -21.83
CA ASP A 44 -1.13 -13.34 -22.92
C ASP A 44 -1.19 -11.84 -23.22
N TYR A 45 -2.37 -11.22 -23.20
CA TYR A 45 -2.51 -9.78 -23.44
C TYR A 45 -1.80 -8.95 -22.38
N ILE A 46 -1.91 -9.32 -21.10
CA ILE A 46 -1.21 -8.63 -20.01
C ILE A 46 0.29 -8.85 -20.13
N SER A 47 0.71 -10.08 -20.44
CA SER A 47 2.11 -10.40 -20.66
C SER A 47 2.72 -9.58 -21.79
N ASP A 48 2.05 -9.51 -22.93
CA ASP A 48 2.48 -8.74 -24.09
C ASP A 48 2.51 -7.25 -23.78
N THR A 49 1.48 -6.73 -23.11
CA THR A 49 1.40 -5.32 -22.72
C THR A 49 2.52 -4.94 -21.76
N LEU A 50 2.71 -5.71 -20.67
CA LEU A 50 3.80 -5.47 -19.72
C LEU A 50 5.17 -5.65 -20.39
N GLY A 51 5.30 -6.60 -21.31
CA GLY A 51 6.50 -6.77 -22.14
C GLY A 51 6.83 -5.54 -22.99
N GLN A 52 5.83 -4.96 -23.66
CA GLN A 52 5.99 -3.71 -24.41
C GLN A 52 6.39 -2.56 -23.48
N LEU A 53 5.68 -2.36 -22.37
CA LEU A 53 5.97 -1.30 -21.40
C LEU A 53 7.36 -1.45 -20.76
N ASN A 54 7.83 -2.68 -20.54
CA ASN A 54 9.18 -2.93 -20.03
C ASN A 54 10.27 -2.54 -21.04
N ASN A 55 10.02 -2.74 -22.33
CA ASN A 55 10.98 -2.42 -23.38
C ASN A 55 10.89 -0.95 -23.85
N ASP A 56 9.80 -0.25 -23.54
CA ASP A 56 9.63 1.16 -23.91
C ASP A 56 10.61 2.08 -23.13
N PRO A 57 11.53 2.79 -23.81
CA PRO A 57 12.47 3.69 -23.15
C PRO A 57 11.83 4.97 -22.60
N GLU A 58 10.60 5.31 -22.97
CA GLU A 58 9.88 6.42 -22.35
C GLU A 58 9.25 6.01 -21.02
N VAL A 59 8.90 4.74 -20.84
CA VAL A 59 8.35 4.24 -19.58
C VAL A 59 9.48 4.12 -18.55
N VAL A 60 9.33 4.81 -17.43
CA VAL A 60 10.28 4.83 -16.31
C VAL A 60 9.72 4.19 -15.05
N GLY A 61 8.42 3.90 -15.03
CA GLY A 61 7.79 3.18 -13.94
C GLY A 61 6.48 2.54 -14.37
N ILE A 62 6.13 1.45 -13.71
CA ILE A 62 4.89 0.69 -13.89
C ILE A 62 4.34 0.41 -12.49
N SER A 63 3.10 0.82 -12.27
CA SER A 63 2.34 0.53 -11.05
C SER A 63 1.08 -0.24 -11.41
N ILE A 64 0.72 -1.25 -10.62
CA ILE A 64 -0.48 -2.06 -10.83
C ILE A 64 -1.46 -1.76 -9.71
N LEU A 65 -2.66 -1.34 -10.09
CA LEU A 65 -3.74 -1.16 -9.14
C LEU A 65 -4.52 -2.45 -8.95
N LEU A 66 -4.80 -2.72 -7.67
CA LEU A 66 -5.57 -3.85 -7.20
C LEU A 66 -7.04 -3.43 -6.98
N PRO A 67 -7.99 -4.39 -7.00
CA PRO A 67 -7.79 -5.83 -7.23
C PRO A 67 -7.51 -6.16 -8.71
N LEU A 68 -6.90 -7.32 -8.95
CA LEU A 68 -6.85 -7.90 -10.28
C LEU A 68 -8.14 -8.65 -10.59
N PRO A 69 -8.47 -8.86 -11.88
CA PRO A 69 -9.49 -9.83 -12.29
C PRO A 69 -9.22 -11.21 -11.67
N PRO A 70 -10.27 -11.98 -11.32
CA PRO A 70 -10.14 -13.23 -10.57
C PRO A 70 -9.29 -14.30 -11.26
N ASP A 71 -9.28 -14.32 -12.60
CA ASP A 71 -8.48 -15.27 -13.38
C ASP A 71 -6.98 -14.91 -13.44
N LEU A 72 -6.58 -13.79 -12.84
CA LEU A 72 -5.21 -13.29 -12.87
C LEU A 72 -4.55 -13.43 -11.51
N ASN A 73 -3.41 -14.10 -11.52
CA ASN A 73 -2.59 -14.27 -10.33
C ASN A 73 -1.63 -13.09 -10.16
N LEU A 74 -1.75 -12.36 -9.05
CA LEU A 74 -0.91 -11.19 -8.76
C LEU A 74 0.59 -11.52 -8.73
N ASN A 75 1.00 -12.67 -8.21
CA ASN A 75 2.41 -13.05 -8.16
C ASN A 75 2.99 -13.17 -9.58
N GLN A 76 2.21 -13.73 -10.51
CA GLN A 76 2.61 -13.86 -11.91
C GLN A 76 2.67 -12.48 -12.59
N VAL A 77 1.64 -11.66 -12.41
CA VAL A 77 1.58 -10.32 -13.00
C VAL A 77 2.72 -9.43 -12.47
N ALA A 78 2.98 -9.44 -11.16
CA ALA A 78 4.08 -8.68 -10.56
C ALA A 78 5.46 -9.12 -11.07
N SER A 79 5.65 -10.41 -11.34
CA SER A 79 6.90 -10.95 -11.89
C SER A 79 7.15 -10.54 -13.34
N LEU A 80 6.10 -10.16 -14.07
CA LEU A 80 6.22 -9.65 -15.45
C LEU A 80 6.71 -8.20 -15.50
N ILE A 81 6.61 -7.42 -14.42
CA ILE A 81 7.12 -6.05 -14.38
C ILE A 81 8.64 -6.08 -14.19
N GLY A 82 9.41 -5.42 -15.04
CA GLY A 82 10.86 -5.35 -14.86
C GLY A 82 11.23 -4.65 -13.55
N HIS A 83 12.12 -5.24 -12.74
CA HIS A 83 12.47 -4.74 -11.40
C HIS A 83 12.92 -3.27 -11.35
N ARG A 84 13.49 -2.72 -12.44
CA ARG A 84 13.86 -1.30 -12.53
C ARG A 84 12.65 -0.38 -12.70
N LYS A 85 11.59 -0.86 -13.34
CA LYS A 85 10.34 -0.11 -13.58
C LYS A 85 9.26 -0.43 -12.55
N ASP A 86 9.44 -1.45 -11.73
CA ASP A 86 8.52 -1.76 -10.62
C ASP A 86 8.62 -0.70 -9.52
N VAL A 87 7.79 0.34 -9.64
CA VAL A 87 7.82 1.45 -8.68
C VAL A 87 7.22 1.06 -7.34
N GLU A 88 6.36 0.05 -7.29
CA GLU A 88 5.72 -0.42 -6.06
C GLU A 88 6.59 -1.42 -5.28
N GLY A 89 7.52 -2.08 -5.96
CA GLY A 89 8.38 -3.08 -5.36
C GLY A 89 7.63 -4.38 -5.07
N LEU A 90 6.75 -4.80 -5.98
CA LEU A 90 6.03 -6.07 -5.91
C LEU A 90 6.80 -7.20 -6.60
N ASN A 91 7.65 -6.91 -7.58
CA ASN A 91 8.46 -7.92 -8.23
C ASN A 91 9.36 -8.64 -7.20
N PRO A 92 9.49 -9.98 -7.25
CA PRO A 92 10.36 -10.73 -6.35
C PRO A 92 11.83 -10.27 -6.33
N ASP A 93 12.34 -9.70 -7.41
CA ASP A 93 13.70 -9.16 -7.50
C ASP A 93 13.81 -7.71 -7.01
N SER A 94 12.68 -7.05 -6.72
CA SER A 94 12.67 -5.70 -6.17
C SER A 94 13.22 -5.68 -4.74
N LYS A 95 14.16 -4.76 -4.51
CA LYS A 95 14.86 -4.63 -3.23
C LYS A 95 14.01 -4.01 -2.13
N HIS A 96 13.05 -3.16 -2.48
CA HIS A 96 12.17 -2.53 -1.51
C HIS A 96 10.76 -2.37 -2.06
N ASN A 97 9.78 -2.67 -1.21
CA ASN A 97 8.38 -2.40 -1.37
C ASN A 97 8.04 -0.98 -0.85
N VAL A 98 7.32 -0.18 -1.63
CA VAL A 98 7.04 1.23 -1.27
C VAL A 98 6.14 1.37 -0.06
N PHE A 99 5.20 0.45 0.12
CA PHE A 99 4.31 0.46 1.26
C PHE A 99 5.07 0.18 2.56
N ALA A 100 5.91 -0.87 2.58
CA ALA A 100 6.79 -1.15 3.72
C ALA A 100 7.76 0.01 4.02
N ALA A 101 8.33 0.63 2.98
CA ALA A 101 9.21 1.78 3.15
C ALA A 101 8.47 3.00 3.74
N SER A 102 7.23 3.22 3.32
CA SER A 102 6.37 4.31 3.82
C SER A 102 5.96 4.07 5.26
N LEU A 103 5.62 2.82 5.61
CA LEU A 103 5.36 2.44 6.99
C LEU A 103 6.59 2.64 7.87
N CYS A 104 7.79 2.26 7.42
CA CYS A 104 9.03 2.51 8.17
C CYS A 104 9.22 4.00 8.48
N TYR A 105 8.96 4.88 7.50
CA TYR A 105 9.02 6.33 7.71
C TYR A 105 7.95 6.77 8.71
N TYR A 106 6.70 6.36 8.50
CA TYR A 106 5.58 6.70 9.38
C TYR A 106 5.89 6.33 10.84
N LEU A 107 6.34 5.09 11.09
CA LEU A 107 6.72 4.61 12.42
C LEU A 107 7.81 5.46 13.06
N LYS A 108 8.80 5.91 12.28
CA LYS A 108 9.84 6.81 12.78
C LYS A 108 9.25 8.16 13.16
N GLU A 109 8.44 8.75 12.28
CA GLU A 109 7.84 10.06 12.50
C GLU A 109 6.92 10.10 13.71
N VAL A 110 6.07 9.08 13.89
CA VAL A 110 5.16 9.01 15.04
C VAL A 110 5.84 8.46 16.31
N GLY A 111 7.14 8.18 16.27
CA GLY A 111 7.93 7.74 17.42
C GLY A 111 7.72 6.27 17.83
N LEU A 112 7.13 5.45 16.96
CA LEU A 112 6.88 4.01 17.18
C LEU A 112 8.06 3.12 16.80
N ALA A 113 8.99 3.59 15.97
CA ALA A 113 10.16 2.81 15.57
C ALA A 113 11.02 2.36 16.77
N LEU A 114 11.03 3.14 17.85
CA LEU A 114 11.77 2.85 19.09
C LEU A 114 11.18 1.68 19.90
N MET A 115 9.98 1.23 19.56
CA MET A 115 9.24 0.20 20.31
C MET A 115 9.42 -1.20 19.72
N SER A 116 10.35 -1.38 18.78
CA SER A 116 10.63 -2.65 18.11
C SER A 116 9.35 -3.38 17.66
N PRO A 117 8.52 -2.76 16.82
CA PRO A 117 7.21 -3.27 16.46
C PRO A 117 7.31 -4.66 15.79
N GLU A 118 6.34 -5.51 16.11
CA GLU A 118 6.20 -6.86 15.56
C GLU A 118 5.08 -6.85 14.51
N PHE A 119 5.42 -7.08 13.24
CA PHE A 119 4.43 -7.10 12.18
C PHE A 119 3.84 -8.50 12.05
N ILE A 120 2.51 -8.59 12.10
CA ILE A 120 1.78 -9.82 11.88
C ILE A 120 1.15 -9.77 10.50
N CYS A 121 1.59 -10.66 9.61
CA CYS A 121 1.05 -10.77 8.27
C CYS A 121 0.17 -12.01 8.15
N HIS A 122 -1.02 -11.81 7.61
CA HIS A 122 -1.91 -12.90 7.23
C HIS A 122 -1.55 -13.28 5.79
N ARG A 123 -1.32 -14.58 5.53
CA ARG A 123 -0.90 -15.17 4.25
C ARG A 123 0.56 -14.93 3.84
N ALA A 124 1.40 -15.95 3.97
CA ALA A 124 2.82 -15.87 3.63
C ALA A 124 3.12 -16.05 2.13
N ASP A 125 2.15 -16.56 1.38
CA ASP A 125 2.26 -17.04 0.00
C ASP A 125 1.90 -16.00 -1.06
N ASP A 126 1.33 -14.86 -0.65
CA ASP A 126 1.05 -13.76 -1.58
C ASP A 126 2.22 -12.77 -1.73
N VAL A 127 2.33 -12.16 -2.91
CA VAL A 127 3.43 -11.25 -3.25
C VAL A 127 3.41 -9.95 -2.44
N LEU A 128 2.25 -9.46 -1.99
CA LEU A 128 2.17 -8.25 -1.17
C LEU A 128 2.80 -8.50 0.19
N SER A 129 2.38 -9.58 0.84
CA SER A 129 2.84 -9.98 2.17
C SER A 129 4.31 -10.36 2.16
N SER A 130 4.78 -11.09 1.14
CA SER A 130 6.19 -11.46 1.02
C SER A 130 7.10 -10.28 0.69
N ALA A 131 6.70 -9.37 -0.22
CA ALA A 131 7.47 -8.16 -0.54
C ALA A 131 7.52 -7.18 0.63
N PHE A 132 6.39 -7.02 1.35
CA PHE A 132 6.32 -6.27 2.60
C PHE A 132 7.29 -6.86 3.63
N ALA A 133 7.16 -8.15 3.94
CA ALA A 133 7.95 -8.81 4.97
C ALA A 133 9.45 -8.75 4.67
N ARG A 134 9.86 -8.96 3.42
CA ARG A 134 11.27 -8.84 3.01
C ARG A 134 11.82 -7.44 3.29
N THR A 135 11.05 -6.41 2.92
CA THR A 135 11.45 -5.02 3.12
C THR A 135 11.54 -4.69 4.61
N MET A 136 10.54 -5.07 5.41
CA MET A 136 10.54 -4.82 6.87
C MET A 136 11.69 -5.55 7.57
N LYS A 137 11.94 -6.83 7.24
CA LYS A 137 13.07 -7.59 7.78
C LYS A 137 14.42 -6.98 7.41
N SER A 138 14.60 -6.50 6.17
CA SER A 138 15.83 -5.81 5.76
C SER A 138 16.10 -4.51 6.54
N ARG A 139 15.08 -3.96 7.20
CA ARG A 139 15.14 -2.76 8.04
C ARG A 139 15.22 -3.08 9.53
N GLY A 140 15.42 -4.34 9.90
CA GLY A 140 15.59 -4.78 11.28
C GLY A 140 14.30 -5.03 12.05
N TYR A 141 13.13 -5.02 11.40
CA TYR A 141 11.86 -5.30 12.05
C TYR A 141 11.53 -6.80 12.08
N SER A 142 10.83 -7.23 13.13
CA SER A 142 10.29 -8.60 13.22
C SER A 142 9.01 -8.71 12.42
N VAL A 143 8.88 -9.79 11.63
CA VAL A 143 7.65 -10.09 10.88
C VAL A 143 7.29 -11.56 11.07
N THR A 144 6.11 -11.79 11.61
CA THR A 144 5.52 -13.10 11.89
C THR A 144 4.37 -13.35 10.91
N PHE A 145 4.31 -14.53 10.32
CA PHE A 145 3.18 -14.95 9.50
C PHE A 145 2.24 -15.82 10.30
N ILE A 146 0.94 -15.50 10.25
CA ILE A 146 -0.09 -16.38 10.80
C ILE A 146 -0.71 -17.15 9.63
N SER A 147 -0.64 -18.47 9.70
CA SER A 147 -1.37 -19.37 8.81
C SER A 147 -2.86 -19.30 9.14
N GLY A 148 -3.64 -18.58 8.34
CA GLY A 148 -5.10 -18.73 8.32
C GLY A 148 -5.47 -20.00 7.54
N SER A 149 -6.51 -20.72 7.97
CA SER A 149 -7.12 -21.73 7.08
C SER A 149 -7.73 -20.99 5.90
N MET A 150 -7.46 -21.43 4.67
CA MET A 150 -8.12 -20.91 3.49
C MET A 150 -9.62 -21.19 3.56
N ALA A 151 -10.37 -20.23 4.08
CA ALA A 151 -11.76 -20.05 3.69
C ALA A 151 -11.74 -18.87 2.74
N ASP A 152 -12.04 -19.14 1.47
CA ASP A 152 -12.30 -18.13 0.45
C ASP A 152 -13.29 -17.10 1.01
N GLN A 153 -12.77 -15.98 1.53
CA GLN A 153 -13.62 -14.84 1.84
C GLN A 153 -13.79 -14.05 0.55
N GLU A 154 -14.76 -14.48 -0.25
CA GLU A 154 -15.60 -13.56 -1.00
C GLU A 154 -16.17 -12.55 0.01
N SER A 155 -15.50 -11.40 0.17
CA SER A 155 -16.00 -10.37 1.06
C SER A 155 -17.20 -9.70 0.38
N THR A 156 -18.37 -9.97 0.92
CA THR A 156 -19.61 -9.22 0.70
C THR A 156 -19.37 -7.77 1.12
N ILE A 157 -19.50 -6.82 0.18
CA ILE A 157 -19.34 -5.38 0.45
C ILE A 157 -20.71 -4.72 0.35
N GLY A 158 -21.15 -4.16 1.47
CA GLY A 158 -22.35 -3.33 1.59
C GLY A 158 -22.18 -1.98 0.88
N ARG A 159 -23.28 -1.55 0.26
CA ARG A 159 -23.46 -0.25 -0.41
C ARG A 159 -23.41 0.90 0.60
N ASP A 160 -22.79 2.02 0.23
CA ASP A 160 -23.36 3.37 0.38
C ASP A 160 -22.50 4.41 -0.37
N ASP A 161 -23.21 5.40 -0.91
CA ASP A 161 -22.83 6.38 -1.94
C ASP A 161 -22.17 7.67 -1.43
N ASP A 162 -21.47 8.32 -2.36
CA ASP A 162 -21.19 9.75 -2.53
C ASP A 162 -20.30 10.53 -1.52
N ARG A 163 -19.07 10.85 -1.97
CA ARG A 163 -18.60 12.21 -2.32
C ARG A 163 -17.08 12.26 -2.58
N LEU A 164 -16.67 12.42 -3.83
CA LEU A 164 -15.30 12.78 -4.22
C LEU A 164 -15.35 13.68 -5.46
N GLU A 165 -15.57 14.97 -5.26
CA GLU A 165 -15.21 15.98 -6.26
C GLU A 165 -14.48 17.15 -5.58
N ASP A 166 -13.48 17.66 -6.30
CA ASP A 166 -12.54 18.74 -6.00
C ASP A 166 -11.35 18.44 -5.08
N VAL A 167 -10.32 17.82 -5.66
CA VAL A 167 -8.95 17.91 -5.13
C VAL A 167 -8.13 18.80 -6.08
N GLN A 168 -7.72 19.98 -5.63
CA GLN A 168 -6.51 20.68 -6.12
C GLN A 168 -5.35 20.45 -5.14
N LEU A 169 -4.12 20.38 -5.65
CA LEU A 169 -2.93 19.92 -4.92
C LEU A 169 -2.56 20.92 -3.79
N GLY A 170 -2.81 20.51 -2.54
CA GLY A 170 -2.50 21.24 -1.29
C GLY A 170 -2.17 20.33 -0.09
N LEU A 171 -1.54 19.17 -0.34
CA LEU A 171 -1.44 18.05 0.62
C LEU A 171 -0.19 18.04 1.54
N GLU A 172 0.49 19.17 1.75
CA GLU A 172 1.53 19.23 2.79
C GLU A 172 0.91 19.43 4.17
N GLU A 173 0.04 20.43 4.32
CA GLU A 173 -0.58 20.76 5.61
C GLU A 173 -1.49 19.63 6.11
N GLU A 174 -2.32 19.04 5.25
CA GLU A 174 -3.19 17.90 5.64
C GLU A 174 -2.38 16.66 6.01
N HIS A 175 -1.29 16.36 5.29
CA HIS A 175 -0.42 15.26 5.63
C HIS A 175 0.29 15.48 6.96
N GLN A 176 0.80 16.70 7.20
CA GLN A 176 1.39 17.05 8.49
C GLN A 176 0.37 17.01 9.62
N ALA A 177 -0.87 17.45 9.37
CA ALA A 177 -1.97 17.37 10.34
C ALA A 177 -2.29 15.91 10.69
N MET A 178 -2.32 15.00 9.71
CA MET A 178 -2.54 13.57 9.97
C MET A 178 -1.39 12.94 10.77
N ILE A 179 -0.13 13.25 10.44
CA ILE A 179 1.03 12.78 11.21
C ILE A 179 0.99 13.35 12.64
N GLN A 180 0.61 14.61 12.82
CA GLN A 180 0.49 15.22 14.13
C GLN A 180 -0.65 14.61 14.95
N SER A 181 -1.79 14.33 14.33
CA SER A 181 -2.89 13.59 14.96
C SER A 181 -2.43 12.21 15.44
N ALA A 182 -1.68 11.48 14.62
CA ALA A 182 -1.13 10.19 15.02
C ALA A 182 -0.12 10.31 16.18
N LYS A 183 0.73 11.35 16.19
CA LYS A 183 1.64 11.64 17.32
C LYS A 183 0.88 11.86 18.62
N GLU A 184 -0.21 12.63 18.60
CA GLU A 184 -1.04 12.86 19.79
C GLU A 184 -1.77 11.59 20.25
N GLN A 185 -2.21 10.74 19.32
CA GLN A 185 -2.79 9.43 19.65
C GLN A 185 -1.76 8.52 20.32
N VAL A 186 -0.53 8.43 19.79
CA VAL A 186 0.57 7.66 20.40
C VAL A 186 0.88 8.20 21.81
N LYS A 187 0.94 9.52 21.98
CA LYS A 187 1.16 10.16 23.28
C LYS A 187 0.04 9.83 24.27
N THR A 188 -1.21 9.91 23.83
CA THR A 188 -2.39 9.57 24.64
C THR A 188 -2.35 8.11 25.05
N TRP A 189 -2.07 7.20 24.12
CA TRP A 189 -1.96 5.78 24.38
C TRP A 189 -0.85 5.47 25.40
N ARG A 190 0.36 6.05 25.25
CA ARG A 190 1.47 5.90 26.22
C ARG A 190 1.08 6.36 27.63
N ALA A 191 0.37 7.47 27.75
CA ALA A 191 -0.10 7.97 29.03
C ALA A 191 -1.08 7.01 29.72
N HIS A 192 -1.87 6.25 28.94
CA HIS A 192 -2.81 5.26 29.48
C HIS A 192 -2.14 3.92 29.85
N THR A 193 -1.12 3.49 29.13
CA THR A 193 -0.47 2.19 29.37
C THR A 193 0.61 2.24 30.44
N GLY A 194 1.18 3.42 30.71
CA GLY A 194 2.25 3.58 31.72
C GLY A 194 3.57 2.91 31.35
N ASP A 195 3.70 2.40 30.12
CA ASP A 195 4.88 1.68 29.63
C ASP A 195 5.49 2.39 28.42
N GLU A 196 6.70 2.91 28.60
CA GLU A 196 7.46 3.60 27.55
C GLU A 196 8.16 2.62 26.60
N THR A 197 8.21 1.33 26.93
CA THR A 197 9.08 0.34 26.26
C THR A 197 8.36 -0.90 25.75
N ALA A 198 7.19 -1.26 26.30
CA ALA A 198 6.45 -2.45 25.89
C ALA A 198 5.16 -2.10 25.16
N GLY A 199 5.28 -1.77 23.88
CA GLY A 199 4.13 -1.79 22.99
C GLY A 199 4.46 -2.54 21.73
N LYS A 200 3.95 -3.76 21.61
CA LYS A 200 3.83 -4.39 20.29
C LYS A 200 2.93 -3.49 19.45
N VAL A 201 3.44 -3.03 18.30
CA VAL A 201 2.60 -2.42 17.28
C VAL A 201 2.25 -3.50 16.29
N THR A 202 0.97 -3.79 16.15
CA THR A 202 0.48 -4.81 15.22
C THR A 202 -0.26 -4.14 14.07
N LEU A 203 0.05 -4.56 12.85
CA LEU A 203 -0.63 -4.10 11.64
C LEU A 203 -1.62 -5.16 11.18
N PHE A 204 -2.85 -4.77 10.82
CA PHE A 204 -3.84 -5.68 10.28
C PHE A 204 -4.48 -5.10 9.03
N THR A 205 -4.71 -5.97 8.05
CA THR A 205 -5.19 -5.62 6.72
C THR A 205 -6.57 -6.19 6.40
N ASP A 206 -7.15 -6.98 7.31
CA ASP A 206 -8.43 -7.66 7.15
C ASP A 206 -9.23 -7.67 8.47
N ASP A 207 -10.53 -7.96 8.34
CA ASP A 207 -11.48 -7.96 9.45
C ASP A 207 -11.19 -9.07 10.49
N GLU A 208 -10.57 -10.18 10.06
CA GLU A 208 -10.18 -11.28 10.95
C GLU A 208 -9.05 -10.85 11.90
N GLY A 209 -8.00 -10.23 11.36
CA GLY A 209 -6.89 -9.67 12.12
C GLY A 209 -7.34 -8.58 13.08
N TYR A 210 -8.24 -7.70 12.64
CA TYR A 210 -8.81 -6.68 13.51
C TYR A 210 -9.59 -7.26 14.69
N SER A 211 -10.44 -8.26 14.47
CA SER A 211 -11.21 -8.93 15.54
C SER A 211 -10.29 -9.61 16.56
N LYS A 212 -9.15 -10.13 16.10
CA LYS A 212 -8.09 -10.67 16.97
C LYS A 212 -7.33 -9.58 17.74
N CYS A 213 -7.13 -8.37 17.18
CA CYS A 213 -6.57 -7.23 17.92
C CYS A 213 -7.49 -6.77 19.05
N GLU A 214 -8.80 -6.65 18.80
CA GLU A 214 -9.76 -6.22 19.83
C GLU A 214 -9.77 -7.16 21.05
N SER A 215 -9.55 -8.45 20.81
CA SER A 215 -9.46 -9.47 21.86
C SER A 215 -8.06 -9.66 22.45
N ALA A 216 -7.00 -9.05 21.87
CA ALA A 216 -5.63 -9.19 22.35
C ALA A 216 -5.30 -8.20 23.50
N PRO A 217 -4.64 -8.64 24.59
CA PRO A 217 -4.65 -7.89 25.85
C PRO A 217 -3.68 -6.70 25.92
N SER A 218 -2.77 -6.50 24.95
CA SER A 218 -1.79 -5.41 24.99
C SER A 218 -1.26 -5.05 23.59
N GLY A 219 -1.07 -3.77 23.32
CA GLY A 219 -0.46 -3.27 22.09
C GLY A 219 -1.25 -2.18 21.35
N LEU A 220 -0.54 -1.46 20.49
CA LEU A 220 -1.08 -0.48 19.55
C LEU A 220 -1.34 -1.18 18.21
N CYS A 221 -2.46 -0.88 17.57
CA CYS A 221 -2.85 -1.46 16.30
C CYS A 221 -2.88 -0.36 15.23
N ILE A 222 -2.39 -0.66 14.03
CA ILE A 222 -2.54 0.22 12.87
C ILE A 222 -3.61 -0.41 11.99
N ASP A 223 -4.76 0.26 11.84
CA ASP A 223 -5.86 -0.23 11.02
C ASP A 223 -5.61 0.13 9.56
N MET A 224 -5.31 -0.89 8.75
CA MET A 224 -5.14 -0.74 7.31
C MET A 224 -6.39 -1.14 6.52
N ARG A 225 -7.49 -1.50 7.20
CA ARG A 225 -8.77 -1.81 6.55
C ARG A 225 -9.50 -0.54 6.14
N ASP A 226 -9.34 0.53 6.92
CA ASP A 226 -9.98 1.82 6.67
C ASP A 226 -9.47 2.51 5.40
N LEU A 227 -8.31 2.07 4.89
CA LEU A 227 -7.83 2.34 3.53
C LEU A 227 -8.79 1.89 2.43
N ARG A 228 -9.72 0.99 2.74
CA ARG A 228 -10.76 0.50 1.82
C ARG A 228 -12.16 1.04 2.13
N ARG A 229 -12.38 1.71 3.27
CA ARG A 229 -13.75 1.98 3.76
C ARG A 229 -14.04 3.44 4.13
N GLY A 230 -13.06 4.36 4.04
CA GLY A 230 -13.31 5.79 4.24
C GLY A 230 -14.00 6.14 5.57
N LYS A 231 -13.79 5.33 6.61
CA LYS A 231 -14.46 5.49 7.90
C LYS A 231 -13.76 6.56 8.74
N SER A 232 -14.55 7.21 9.59
CA SER A 232 -14.06 8.16 10.60
C SER A 232 -13.02 7.48 11.49
N PRO A 233 -11.94 8.18 11.88
CA PRO A 233 -10.89 7.62 12.74
C PRO A 233 -11.47 6.89 13.95
N SER A 234 -10.91 5.73 14.27
CA SER A 234 -11.33 4.98 15.45
C SER A 234 -11.23 5.86 16.70
N LYS A 235 -12.31 5.90 17.50
CA LYS A 235 -12.29 6.59 18.81
C LYS A 235 -11.48 5.81 19.86
N ASN A 236 -11.04 4.60 19.53
CA ASN A 236 -10.24 3.78 20.41
C ASN A 236 -8.76 4.19 20.27
N PRO A 237 -8.12 4.69 21.34
CA PRO A 237 -6.73 5.19 21.30
C PRO A 237 -5.70 4.10 20.97
N ARG A 238 -6.10 2.82 20.94
CA ARG A 238 -5.25 1.72 20.49
C ARG A 238 -5.15 1.63 18.96
N PHE A 239 -6.01 2.31 18.19
CA PHE A 239 -6.03 2.20 16.74
C PHE A 239 -5.54 3.49 16.08
N LEU A 240 -4.48 3.38 15.30
CA LEU A 240 -4.01 4.47 14.44
C LEU A 240 -4.62 4.34 13.04
N ASP A 241 -4.98 5.50 12.48
CA ASP A 241 -5.39 5.64 11.08
C ASP A 241 -4.21 5.37 10.13
N GLY A 242 -4.39 4.39 9.25
CA GLY A 242 -3.42 3.97 8.24
C GLY A 242 -3.36 4.84 6.98
N LEU A 243 -4.30 5.77 6.77
CA LEU A 243 -4.36 6.64 5.59
C LEU A 243 -3.05 7.38 5.26
N PRO A 244 -2.30 7.93 6.25
CA PRO A 244 -1.05 8.62 5.96
C PRO A 244 -0.03 7.73 5.27
N ILE A 245 0.05 6.44 5.66
CA ILE A 245 0.98 5.47 5.08
C ILE A 245 0.72 5.30 3.58
N TYR A 246 -0.54 5.30 3.17
CA TYR A 246 -0.90 5.14 1.76
C TYR A 246 -0.57 6.38 0.92
N VAL A 247 -0.88 7.57 1.43
CA VAL A 247 -0.50 8.84 0.76
C VAL A 247 1.03 8.89 0.57
N MET A 248 1.76 8.46 1.59
CA MET A 248 3.22 8.34 1.54
C MET A 248 3.69 7.31 0.51
N ALA A 249 3.04 6.14 0.43
CA ALA A 249 3.38 5.09 -0.53
C ALA A 249 3.20 5.56 -1.98
N VAL A 250 2.12 6.29 -2.26
CA VAL A 250 1.90 6.92 -3.57
C VAL A 250 3.03 7.89 -3.90
N LYS A 251 3.34 8.84 -2.99
CA LYS A 251 4.44 9.80 -3.19
C LYS A 251 5.79 9.12 -3.44
N LEU A 252 6.09 8.06 -2.70
CA LEU A 252 7.35 7.33 -2.85
C LEU A 252 7.43 6.59 -4.19
N ALA A 253 6.31 6.05 -4.69
CA ALA A 253 6.26 5.43 -6.02
C ALA A 253 6.53 6.46 -7.12
N VAL A 254 5.98 7.68 -7.01
CA VAL A 254 6.28 8.79 -7.95
C VAL A 254 7.76 9.14 -7.91
N HIS A 255 8.32 9.35 -6.72
CA HIS A 255 9.73 9.72 -6.56
C HIS A 255 10.67 8.65 -7.12
N ARG A 256 10.31 7.36 -7.02
CA ARG A 256 11.08 6.27 -7.64
C ARG A 256 11.07 6.34 -9.16
N ALA A 257 9.92 6.61 -9.77
CA ALA A 257 9.85 6.82 -11.21
C ALA A 257 10.75 7.99 -11.65
N ASP A 258 10.76 9.09 -10.91
CA ASP A 258 11.64 10.23 -11.17
C ASP A 258 13.12 9.88 -10.98
N GLY A 259 13.45 9.08 -9.97
CA GLY A 259 14.81 8.55 -9.77
C GLY A 259 15.29 7.73 -10.97
N ASN A 260 14.42 6.88 -11.52
CA ASN A 260 14.72 6.10 -12.72
C ASN A 260 14.99 6.98 -13.95
N VAL A 261 14.36 8.16 -14.05
CA VAL A 261 14.70 9.15 -15.09
C VAL A 261 16.14 9.61 -14.92
N ARG A 262 16.51 10.02 -13.70
CA ARG A 262 17.84 10.60 -13.40
C ARG A 262 18.97 9.59 -13.64
N ASP A 263 18.81 8.35 -13.20
CA ASP A 263 19.81 7.29 -13.40
C ASP A 263 20.06 6.98 -14.88
N ARG A 264 19.05 7.20 -15.74
CA ARG A 264 19.13 6.94 -17.18
C ARG A 264 19.89 8.00 -17.97
N PHE A 265 19.91 9.23 -17.48
CA PHE A 265 20.59 10.37 -18.11
C PHE A 265 21.91 10.74 -17.42
N ALA A 266 22.30 10.00 -16.38
CA ALA A 266 23.57 10.15 -15.68
C ALA A 266 24.72 9.33 -16.29
N THR A 267 24.44 8.52 -17.31
CA THR A 267 25.42 7.75 -18.11
C THR A 267 25.60 8.37 -19.48
#